data_AF-A0A413B9S4-F1
#
_entry.id   AF-A0A413B9S4-F1
#
_cell.length_a   1.000
_cell.length_b   1.000
_cell.length_c   1.000
_cell.angle_alpha   90.00
_cell.angle_beta   90.00
_cell.angle_gamma   90.00
#
_symmetry.space_group_name_H-M   'P 1'
#
loop_
_entity.id
_entity.type
_entity.pdbx_description
1 polymer ?
#
loop_
_entity_poly.entity_id
_entity_poly.type
_entity_poly.pdbx_seq_one_letter_code
_entity_poly.pdbx_strand_id
1 'polypeptide(L)'
;MNPQIKDHFYDQFLKEPTKDNFRDFMKKSCGELNEMDFKETWIDKGPLAKIMLAMANNGGGIIIFGVKENEDNTFDVLGLDNLKDTADISNSISRLVSSSLDYEVFNFVFDSDVYGEFENKKFQIMVIHDTPERLPFVSLGQSEKIEKDVIYVRRGTKSEKATSEEINRIIERKIATIYSENTDVSLDQHLEQLKKTVFRIASKNTSVSSKRLSTKLCSSAKSIWRTYRGTVWNSR
;
A
#
# COMPACT_ATOMS: atom_id res chain seq x y z
N MET A 1 -0.72 11.79 -10.60
CA MET A 1 -0.70 10.36 -10.99
C MET A 1 -1.90 10.17 -11.90
N ASN A 2 -1.71 9.70 -13.15
CA ASN A 2 -2.84 9.36 -14.00
C ASN A 2 -3.32 7.95 -13.61
N PRO A 3 -4.48 7.78 -12.96
CA PRO A 3 -4.94 6.48 -12.44
C PRO A 3 -5.10 5.44 -13.54
N GLN A 4 -5.37 5.90 -14.76
CA GLN A 4 -5.75 5.06 -15.90
C GLN A 4 -4.65 4.13 -16.42
N ILE A 5 -3.37 4.51 -16.27
CA ILE A 5 -2.26 3.69 -16.80
C ILE A 5 -1.91 2.56 -15.82
N LYS A 6 -1.94 2.83 -14.50
CA LYS A 6 -1.76 1.79 -13.48
C LYS A 6 -2.92 0.79 -13.54
N ASP A 7 -4.17 1.24 -13.53
CA ASP A 7 -5.32 0.32 -13.48
C ASP A 7 -5.42 -0.56 -14.74
N HIS A 8 -5.23 0.00 -15.94
CA HIS A 8 -5.28 -0.80 -17.17
C HIS A 8 -4.11 -1.81 -17.26
N PHE A 9 -2.94 -1.43 -16.75
CA PHE A 9 -1.75 -2.26 -16.77
C PHE A 9 -1.84 -3.42 -15.77
N TYR A 10 -2.27 -3.15 -14.53
CA TYR A 10 -2.50 -4.17 -13.51
C TYR A 10 -3.66 -5.10 -13.92
N ASP A 11 -4.74 -4.58 -14.50
CA ASP A 11 -5.88 -5.41 -14.90
C ASP A 11 -5.61 -6.27 -16.14
N GLN A 12 -4.81 -5.81 -17.11
CA GLN A 12 -4.61 -6.55 -18.36
C GLN A 12 -3.39 -7.48 -18.34
N PHE A 13 -2.30 -7.09 -17.66
CA PHE A 13 -1.05 -7.86 -17.69
C PHE A 13 -0.85 -8.75 -16.46
N LEU A 14 -1.22 -8.28 -15.26
CA LEU A 14 -1.01 -9.03 -14.02
C LEU A 14 -2.10 -10.08 -13.74
N LYS A 15 -3.31 -9.93 -14.31
CA LYS A 15 -4.35 -10.97 -14.20
C LYS A 15 -3.99 -12.22 -15.00
N GLU A 16 -3.42 -12.06 -16.19
CA GLU A 16 -3.01 -13.17 -17.06
C GLU A 16 -1.69 -12.84 -17.80
N PRO A 17 -0.53 -13.15 -17.21
CA PRO A 17 0.78 -12.95 -17.84
C PRO A 17 1.01 -14.00 -18.94
N THR A 18 0.35 -13.83 -20.09
CA THR A 18 0.51 -14.70 -21.27
C THR A 18 1.51 -14.12 -22.27
N LYS A 19 2.03 -14.99 -23.15
CA LYS A 19 2.97 -14.61 -24.21
C LYS A 19 2.39 -13.54 -25.14
N ASP A 20 1.10 -13.65 -25.46
CA ASP A 20 0.38 -12.72 -26.33
C ASP A 20 0.17 -11.37 -25.63
N ASN A 21 -0.21 -11.38 -24.34
CA ASN A 21 -0.34 -10.15 -23.54
C ASN A 21 0.99 -9.41 -23.40
N PHE A 22 2.11 -10.13 -23.26
CA PHE A 22 3.44 -9.51 -23.26
C PHE A 22 3.77 -8.84 -24.59
N ARG A 23 3.48 -9.50 -25.72
CA ARG A 23 3.71 -8.93 -27.04
C ARG A 23 2.86 -7.67 -27.26
N ASP A 24 1.59 -7.72 -26.91
CA ASP A 24 0.68 -6.57 -27.02
C ASP A 24 1.10 -5.44 -26.08
N PHE A 25 1.58 -5.78 -24.89
CA PHE A 25 2.13 -4.82 -23.95
C PHE A 25 3.38 -4.13 -24.50
N MET A 26 4.33 -4.87 -25.07
CA MET A 26 5.52 -4.29 -25.71
C MET A 26 5.17 -3.37 -26.89
N LYS A 27 4.11 -3.68 -27.65
CA LYS A 27 3.65 -2.83 -28.76
C LYS A 27 2.90 -1.57 -28.33
N LYS A 28 2.19 -1.62 -27.20
CA LYS A 28 1.41 -0.50 -26.66
C LYS A 28 2.23 0.41 -25.75
N SER A 29 3.30 -0.11 -25.15
CA SER A 29 4.16 0.64 -24.25
C SER A 29 5.07 1.57 -25.06
N CYS A 30 4.68 2.84 -25.19
CA CYS A 30 5.53 3.88 -25.78
C CYS A 30 6.37 4.55 -24.69
N GLY A 31 7.67 4.26 -24.66
CA GLY A 31 8.70 4.96 -23.88
C GLY A 31 8.83 4.58 -22.40
N GLU A 32 10.01 4.82 -21.83
CA GLU A 32 10.28 4.66 -20.40
C GLU A 32 9.44 5.62 -19.53
N LEU A 33 8.47 5.05 -18.84
CA LEU A 33 7.76 5.70 -17.74
C LEU A 33 8.52 5.48 -16.42
N ASN A 34 8.24 6.28 -15.38
CA ASN A 34 8.85 6.07 -14.05
C ASN A 34 8.54 4.67 -13.48
N GLU A 35 7.48 4.05 -13.96
CA GLU A 35 7.02 2.74 -13.54
C GLU A 35 7.66 1.60 -14.33
N MET A 36 8.40 1.88 -15.42
CA MET A 36 8.96 0.87 -16.31
C MET A 36 10.46 1.06 -16.50
N ASP A 37 11.23 -0.01 -16.51
CA ASP A 37 12.68 0.02 -16.75
C ASP A 37 13.04 -1.11 -17.70
N PHE A 38 13.69 -0.78 -18.82
CA PHE A 38 14.15 -1.78 -19.78
C PHE A 38 15.63 -2.05 -19.57
N LYS A 39 16.00 -3.33 -19.64
CA LYS A 39 17.37 -3.78 -19.51
C LYS A 39 17.67 -4.84 -20.57
N GLU A 40 18.76 -4.63 -21.29
CA GLU A 40 19.23 -5.56 -22.31
C GLU A 40 19.56 -6.92 -21.70
N THR A 41 20.30 -6.92 -20.58
CA THR A 41 20.69 -8.12 -19.84
C THR A 41 20.45 -7.98 -18.34
N TRP A 42 20.60 -9.10 -17.63
CA TRP A 42 20.59 -9.11 -16.17
C TRP A 42 21.68 -8.22 -15.58
N ILE A 43 21.26 -7.24 -14.79
CA ILE A 43 22.17 -6.36 -14.04
C ILE A 43 22.66 -7.00 -12.74
N ASP A 44 23.72 -6.43 -12.19
CA ASP A 44 24.27 -6.84 -10.89
C ASP A 44 23.31 -6.58 -9.73
N LYS A 45 23.49 -7.35 -8.66
CA LYS A 45 22.66 -7.31 -7.44
C LYS A 45 22.56 -5.91 -6.80
N GLY A 46 23.64 -5.12 -6.86
CA GLY A 46 23.66 -3.75 -6.31
C GLY A 46 22.75 -2.80 -7.10
N PRO A 47 23.01 -2.57 -8.40
CA PRO A 47 22.11 -1.80 -9.26
C PRO A 47 20.66 -2.29 -9.22
N LEU A 48 20.43 -3.60 -9.23
CA LEU A 48 19.09 -4.20 -9.17
C LEU A 48 18.35 -3.79 -7.91
N ALA A 49 18.94 -4.04 -6.74
CA ALA A 49 18.34 -3.69 -5.46
C ALA A 49 18.03 -2.19 -5.36
N LYS A 50 18.84 -1.33 -5.99
CA LYS A 50 18.63 0.12 -6.00
C LYS A 50 17.38 0.49 -6.78
N ILE A 51 17.19 -0.11 -7.96
CA ILE A 51 16.01 0.10 -8.80
C ILE A 51 14.76 -0.44 -8.09
N MET A 52 14.84 -1.64 -7.50
CA MET A 52 13.74 -2.24 -6.74
C MET A 52 13.28 -1.35 -5.58
N LEU A 53 14.22 -0.83 -4.77
CA LEU A 53 13.90 0.08 -3.67
C LEU A 53 13.30 1.40 -4.18
N ALA A 54 13.86 1.96 -5.25
CA ALA A 54 13.37 3.20 -5.85
C ALA A 54 11.95 3.07 -6.41
N MET A 55 11.63 1.95 -7.08
CA MET A 55 10.30 1.64 -7.59
C MET A 55 9.31 1.40 -6.44
N ALA A 56 9.67 0.58 -5.45
CA ALA A 56 8.79 0.30 -4.31
C ALA A 56 8.38 1.59 -3.57
N ASN A 57 9.31 2.53 -3.39
CA ASN A 57 9.02 3.81 -2.75
C ASN A 57 8.20 4.78 -3.61
N ASN A 58 8.19 4.63 -4.94
CA ASN A 58 7.43 5.49 -5.86
C ASN A 58 6.08 4.89 -6.30
N GLY A 59 5.73 3.73 -5.75
CA GLY A 59 4.46 3.07 -5.99
C GLY A 59 4.51 1.92 -6.98
N GLY A 60 5.55 1.10 -6.84
CA GLY A 60 5.76 -0.08 -7.66
C GLY A 60 6.35 0.23 -9.02
N GLY A 61 6.51 -0.81 -9.80
CA GLY A 61 7.08 -0.70 -11.14
C GLY A 61 7.51 -2.05 -11.68
N ILE A 62 8.04 -2.05 -12.90
CA ILE A 62 8.40 -3.24 -13.63
C ILE A 62 9.76 -3.07 -14.28
N ILE A 63 10.55 -4.13 -14.18
CA ILE A 63 11.83 -4.26 -14.86
C ILE A 63 11.70 -5.37 -15.89
N ILE A 64 11.99 -5.05 -17.15
CA ILE A 64 11.90 -5.97 -18.28
C ILE A 64 13.31 -6.25 -18.78
N PHE A 65 13.69 -7.52 -18.77
CA PHE A 65 15.00 -7.99 -19.21
C PHE A 65 14.92 -8.62 -20.60
N GLY A 66 15.94 -8.37 -21.44
CA GLY A 66 16.01 -8.83 -22.83
C GLY A 66 15.57 -7.78 -23.86
N VAL A 67 15.39 -6.53 -23.44
CA VAL A 67 14.96 -5.42 -24.32
C VAL A 67 15.96 -4.29 -24.20
N LYS A 68 16.42 -3.78 -25.35
CA LYS A 68 17.26 -2.60 -25.42
C LYS A 68 16.44 -1.42 -25.90
N GLU A 69 16.47 -0.32 -25.15
CA GLU A 69 15.92 0.95 -25.60
C GLU A 69 16.98 1.69 -26.41
N ASN A 70 16.59 2.17 -27.58
CA ASN A 70 17.40 3.01 -28.45
C ASN A 70 17.14 4.49 -28.13
N GLU A 71 18.08 5.36 -28.52
CA GLU A 71 17.98 6.80 -28.30
C GLU A 71 16.73 7.45 -28.94
N ASP A 72 16.15 6.79 -29.94
CA ASP A 72 14.92 7.21 -30.63
C ASP A 72 13.62 6.79 -29.92
N ASN A 73 13.69 6.27 -28.68
CA ASN A 73 12.58 5.63 -27.94
C ASN A 73 11.96 4.42 -28.67
N THR A 74 12.72 3.81 -29.57
CA THR A 74 12.39 2.52 -30.18
C THR A 74 13.02 1.40 -29.33
N PHE A 75 12.43 0.21 -29.38
CA PHE A 75 12.89 -0.93 -28.60
C PHE A 75 13.41 -2.04 -29.51
N ASP A 76 14.66 -2.45 -29.28
CA ASP A 76 15.23 -3.64 -29.88
C ASP A 76 15.00 -4.85 -28.96
N VAL A 77 14.26 -5.80 -29.51
CA VAL A 77 13.97 -7.07 -28.86
C VAL A 77 15.19 -7.98 -29.04
N LEU A 78 16.02 -8.14 -28.01
CA LEU A 78 17.25 -8.95 -28.10
C LEU A 78 17.06 -10.35 -27.50
N GLY A 79 16.33 -10.43 -26.39
CA GLY A 79 16.18 -11.65 -25.59
C GLY A 79 17.36 -11.89 -24.66
N LEU A 80 17.17 -12.83 -23.73
CA LEU A 80 18.17 -13.29 -22.78
C LEU A 80 18.70 -14.66 -23.19
N ASP A 81 20.02 -14.86 -23.07
CA ASP A 81 20.63 -16.18 -23.26
C ASP A 81 20.14 -17.18 -22.20
N ASN A 82 20.16 -16.72 -20.95
CA ASN A 82 19.83 -17.51 -19.77
C ASN A 82 18.82 -16.78 -18.88
N LEU A 83 17.82 -17.54 -18.43
CA LEU A 83 16.88 -17.10 -17.39
C LEU A 83 17.52 -17.34 -16.02
N LYS A 84 17.31 -16.41 -15.09
CA LYS A 84 17.71 -16.62 -13.70
C LYS A 84 16.57 -17.24 -12.91
N ASP A 85 16.90 -18.15 -12.01
CA ASP A 85 15.91 -18.71 -11.10
C ASP A 85 15.49 -17.67 -10.05
N THR A 86 14.20 -17.64 -9.73
CA THR A 86 13.62 -16.72 -8.75
C THR A 86 14.27 -16.87 -7.36
N ALA A 87 14.67 -18.09 -7.02
CA ALA A 87 15.39 -18.39 -5.78
C ALA A 87 16.78 -17.74 -5.74
N ASP A 88 17.54 -17.82 -6.84
CA ASP A 88 18.86 -17.20 -6.93
C ASP A 88 18.78 -15.67 -6.88
N ILE A 89 17.77 -15.10 -7.55
CA ILE A 89 17.47 -13.67 -7.47
C ILE A 89 17.19 -13.29 -6.01
N SER A 90 16.28 -13.98 -5.34
CA SER A 90 15.91 -13.71 -3.94
C SER A 90 17.10 -13.81 -3.00
N ASN A 91 17.88 -14.88 -3.10
CA ASN A 91 19.08 -15.09 -2.28
C ASN A 91 20.10 -13.97 -2.51
N SER A 92 20.26 -13.50 -3.75
CA SER A 92 21.23 -12.46 -4.09
C SER A 92 20.86 -11.08 -3.54
N ILE A 93 19.56 -10.75 -3.45
CA ILE A 93 19.06 -9.44 -3.01
C ILE A 93 18.65 -9.39 -1.53
N SER A 94 18.41 -10.54 -0.89
CA SER A 94 17.95 -10.64 0.51
C SER A 94 18.83 -9.90 1.53
N ARG A 95 20.12 -9.74 1.23
CA ARG A 95 21.07 -9.00 2.07
C ARG A 95 21.02 -7.48 1.88
N LEU A 96 20.42 -7.01 0.80
CA LEU A 96 20.38 -5.61 0.38
C LEU A 96 18.99 -4.99 0.55
N VAL A 97 17.95 -5.77 0.29
CA VAL A 97 16.54 -5.34 0.27
C VAL A 97 15.77 -6.07 1.36
N SER A 98 14.84 -5.37 2.01
CA SER A 98 13.95 -5.98 3.01
C SER A 98 13.08 -7.08 2.40
N SER A 99 12.91 -8.18 3.14
CA SER A 99 11.98 -9.27 2.79
C SER A 99 10.51 -8.84 2.79
N SER A 100 10.22 -7.61 3.25
CA SER A 100 8.88 -7.02 3.21
C SER A 100 8.49 -6.46 1.85
N LEU A 101 9.41 -6.42 0.89
CA LEU A 101 9.14 -5.96 -0.48
C LEU A 101 8.52 -7.10 -1.29
N ASP A 102 7.29 -6.89 -1.76
CA ASP A 102 6.55 -7.87 -2.55
C ASP A 102 6.92 -7.71 -4.03
N TYR A 103 7.50 -8.76 -4.62
CA TYR A 103 7.85 -8.80 -6.04
C TYR A 103 7.58 -10.18 -6.65
N GLU A 104 7.30 -10.19 -7.95
CA GLU A 104 7.06 -11.39 -8.74
C GLU A 104 7.98 -11.41 -9.96
N VAL A 105 8.40 -12.61 -10.37
CA VAL A 105 9.25 -12.81 -11.54
C VAL A 105 8.54 -13.72 -12.52
N PHE A 106 8.32 -13.23 -13.73
CA PHE A 106 7.68 -13.96 -14.83
C PHE A 106 8.70 -14.29 -15.91
N ASN A 107 8.64 -15.54 -16.37
CA ASN A 107 9.54 -16.06 -17.41
C ASN A 107 8.73 -16.31 -18.68
N PHE A 108 9.16 -15.69 -19.78
CA PHE A 108 8.53 -15.84 -21.08
C PHE A 108 9.54 -16.46 -22.05
N VAL A 109 9.19 -17.62 -22.61
CA VAL A 109 9.99 -18.32 -23.62
C VAL A 109 9.18 -18.39 -24.90
N PHE A 110 9.70 -17.84 -25.98
CA PHE A 110 9.05 -17.78 -27.28
C PHE A 110 9.67 -18.82 -28.23
N ASP A 111 9.17 -20.06 -28.19
CA ASP A 111 9.72 -21.18 -28.97
C ASP A 111 9.14 -21.32 -30.39
N SER A 112 8.20 -20.46 -30.78
CA SER A 112 7.50 -20.56 -32.07
C SER A 112 7.79 -19.37 -32.98
N ASP A 113 7.98 -19.69 -34.25
CA ASP A 113 8.06 -18.82 -35.43
C ASP A 113 6.86 -17.87 -35.61
N VAL A 114 5.70 -18.21 -35.04
CA VAL A 114 4.49 -17.37 -35.03
C VAL A 114 4.75 -15.98 -34.43
N TYR A 115 5.80 -15.84 -33.61
CA TYR A 115 6.11 -14.62 -32.87
C TYR A 115 7.09 -13.66 -33.57
N GLY A 116 7.57 -13.97 -34.78
CA GLY A 116 8.38 -13.06 -35.60
C GLY A 116 9.66 -12.59 -34.89
N GLU A 117 9.78 -11.29 -34.60
CA GLU A 117 10.95 -10.69 -33.95
C GLU A 117 11.26 -11.24 -32.54
N PHE A 118 10.30 -11.94 -31.92
CA PHE A 118 10.44 -12.59 -30.62
C PHE A 118 10.81 -14.08 -30.73
N GLU A 119 10.93 -14.62 -31.93
CA GLU A 119 11.24 -16.04 -32.15
C GLU A 119 12.55 -16.47 -31.49
N ASN A 120 12.52 -17.61 -30.79
CA ASN A 120 13.63 -18.20 -30.04
C ASN A 120 14.24 -17.28 -28.95
N LYS A 121 13.51 -16.26 -28.51
CA LYS A 121 13.96 -15.33 -27.47
C LYS A 121 13.31 -15.64 -26.13
N LYS A 122 14.07 -15.38 -25.07
CA LYS A 122 13.61 -15.49 -23.69
C LYS A 122 13.55 -14.10 -23.07
N PHE A 123 12.50 -13.83 -22.33
CA PHE A 123 12.34 -12.59 -21.59
C PHE A 123 12.03 -12.91 -20.15
N GLN A 124 12.48 -12.02 -19.28
CA GLN A 124 12.17 -12.11 -17.88
C GLN A 124 11.66 -10.76 -17.41
N ILE A 125 10.59 -10.79 -16.64
CA ILE A 125 9.97 -9.59 -16.13
C ILE A 125 9.93 -9.69 -14.62
N MET A 126 10.36 -8.63 -13.95
CA MET A 126 10.23 -8.49 -12.52
C MET A 126 9.21 -7.40 -12.24
N VAL A 127 8.13 -7.78 -11.55
CA VAL A 127 7.08 -6.86 -11.13
C VAL A 127 7.28 -6.57 -9.66
N ILE A 128 7.37 -5.29 -9.31
CA ILE A 128 7.42 -4.80 -7.94
C ILE A 128 6.06 -4.20 -7.61
N HIS A 129 5.38 -4.82 -6.65
CA HIS A 129 4.03 -4.43 -6.27
C HIS A 129 4.03 -3.16 -5.43
N ASP A 130 2.99 -2.36 -5.62
CA ASP A 130 2.76 -1.15 -4.85
C ASP A 130 2.17 -1.51 -3.48
N THR A 131 2.98 -1.42 -2.43
CA THR A 131 2.61 -1.78 -1.05
C THR A 131 2.73 -0.57 -0.12
N PRO A 132 1.82 0.42 -0.24
CA PRO A 132 1.92 1.67 0.50
C PRO A 132 1.86 1.51 2.03
N GLU A 133 1.23 0.45 2.54
CA GLU A 133 1.17 0.11 3.97
C GLU A 133 2.55 -0.09 4.61
N ARG A 134 3.51 -0.62 3.83
CA ARG A 134 4.85 -1.02 4.31
C ARG A 134 5.92 0.03 4.08
N LEU A 135 5.55 1.19 3.51
CA LEU A 135 6.48 2.30 3.30
C LEU A 135 7.04 2.83 4.65
N PRO A 136 8.23 3.46 4.64
CA PRO A 136 9.21 3.51 3.55
C PRO A 136 10.07 2.25 3.48
N PHE A 137 10.52 1.89 2.27
CA PHE A 137 11.52 0.84 2.08
C PHE A 137 12.93 1.42 2.14
N VAL A 138 13.75 0.84 3.03
CA VAL A 138 15.15 1.22 3.27
C VAL A 138 16.09 0.10 2.82
N SER A 139 17.30 0.45 2.40
CA SER A 139 18.36 -0.52 2.14
C SER A 139 18.90 -1.14 3.43
N LEU A 140 19.01 -2.46 3.48
CA LEU A 140 19.53 -3.20 4.65
C LEU A 140 21.05 -3.38 4.63
N GLY A 141 21.63 -3.41 3.43
CA GLY A 141 23.04 -3.72 3.21
C GLY A 141 23.75 -2.68 2.36
N GLN A 142 25.07 -2.73 2.38
CA GLN A 142 25.94 -1.91 1.55
C GLN A 142 26.49 -2.71 0.37
N SER A 143 26.56 -2.08 -0.79
CA SER A 143 27.17 -2.59 -2.02
C SER A 143 27.84 -1.44 -2.77
N GLU A 144 28.40 -1.69 -3.95
CA GLU A 144 29.13 -0.67 -4.73
C GLU A 144 28.27 0.56 -5.08
N LYS A 145 26.98 0.35 -5.36
CA LYS A 145 26.02 1.42 -5.72
C LYS A 145 24.89 1.64 -4.70
N ILE A 146 24.93 0.93 -3.56
CA ILE A 146 23.94 1.03 -2.49
C ILE A 146 24.65 1.30 -1.17
N GLU A 147 24.18 2.30 -0.46
CA GLU A 147 24.57 2.57 0.91
C GLU A 147 23.54 1.96 1.86
N LYS A 148 23.99 1.58 3.05
CA LYS A 148 23.11 1.02 4.09
C LYS A 148 22.23 2.11 4.71
N ASP A 149 20.99 1.77 5.06
CA ASP A 149 20.03 2.62 5.76
C ASP A 149 19.62 3.88 4.94
N VAL A 150 19.61 3.76 3.61
CA VAL A 150 19.26 4.83 2.68
C VAL A 150 17.96 4.53 1.96
N ILE A 151 17.11 5.54 1.82
CA ILE A 151 15.89 5.49 1.02
C ILE A 151 16.24 5.95 -0.40
N TYR A 152 15.88 5.13 -1.39
CA TYR A 152 16.02 5.47 -2.79
C TYR A 152 14.65 5.78 -3.40
N VAL A 153 14.64 6.72 -4.33
CA VAL A 153 13.45 7.14 -5.09
C VAL A 153 13.82 7.26 -6.55
N ARG A 154 12.82 7.12 -7.41
CA ARG A 154 12.99 7.26 -8.85
C ARG A 154 12.70 8.69 -9.29
N ARG A 155 13.64 9.27 -10.04
CA ARG A 155 13.47 10.56 -10.72
C ARG A 155 13.65 10.35 -12.22
N GLY A 156 12.52 10.22 -12.94
CA GLY A 156 12.57 9.83 -14.34
C GLY A 156 13.06 8.39 -14.47
N THR A 157 14.10 8.20 -15.26
CA THR A 157 14.72 6.90 -15.53
C THR A 157 15.84 6.56 -14.55
N LYS A 158 16.17 7.46 -13.61
CA LYS A 158 17.29 7.30 -12.66
C LYS A 158 16.82 7.03 -11.24
N SER A 159 17.57 6.19 -10.54
CA SER A 159 17.39 5.92 -9.11
C SER A 159 18.37 6.77 -8.30
N GLU A 160 17.86 7.63 -7.43
CA GLU A 160 18.63 8.59 -6.62
C GLU A 160 18.27 8.48 -5.13
N LYS A 161 19.10 9.08 -4.27
CA LYS A 161 18.81 9.15 -2.84
C LYS A 161 17.64 10.10 -2.61
N ALA A 162 16.73 9.71 -1.74
CA ALA A 162 15.59 10.52 -1.39
C ALA A 162 16.02 11.81 -0.69
N THR A 163 15.44 12.92 -1.13
CA THR A 163 15.47 14.21 -0.42
C THR A 163 14.45 14.23 0.70
N SER A 164 14.57 15.18 1.61
CA SER A 164 13.61 15.35 2.71
C SER A 164 12.16 15.53 2.23
N GLU A 165 11.95 16.20 1.10
CA GLU A 165 10.63 16.40 0.51
C GLU A 165 10.02 15.07 0.02
N GLU A 166 10.81 14.26 -0.68
CA GLU A 166 10.38 12.95 -1.16
C GLU A 166 10.10 11.98 0.01
N ILE A 167 10.92 12.04 1.07
CA ILE A 167 10.68 11.26 2.29
C ILE A 167 9.34 11.66 2.94
N ASN A 168 9.06 12.95 3.05
CA ASN A 168 7.78 13.44 3.57
C ASN A 168 6.61 12.93 2.72
N ARG A 169 6.73 12.99 1.39
CA ARG A 169 5.71 12.48 0.47
C ARG A 169 5.46 10.97 0.64
N ILE A 170 6.52 10.18 0.84
CA ILE A 170 6.40 8.74 1.10
C ILE A 170 5.65 8.49 2.41
N ILE A 171 5.97 9.26 3.46
CA ILE A 171 5.33 9.16 4.77
C ILE A 171 3.85 9.59 4.68
N GLU A 172 3.55 10.71 4.04
CA GLU A 172 2.18 11.19 3.82
C GLU A 172 1.35 10.15 3.07
N ARG A 173 1.95 9.50 2.08
CA ARG A 173 1.30 8.42 1.33
C ARG A 173 0.96 7.23 2.21
N LYS A 174 1.90 6.77 3.05
CA LYS A 174 1.65 5.71 4.03
C LYS A 174 0.49 6.09 4.95
N ILE A 175 0.53 7.32 5.47
CA ILE A 175 -0.49 7.84 6.38
C ILE A 175 -1.86 7.87 5.70
N ALA A 176 -1.93 8.34 4.45
CA ALA A 176 -3.17 8.37 3.68
C ALA A 176 -3.77 6.98 3.48
N THR A 177 -2.95 5.97 3.15
CA THR A 177 -3.38 4.57 3.01
C THR A 177 -3.91 4.00 4.32
N ILE A 178 -3.17 4.17 5.42
CA ILE A 178 -3.61 3.71 6.75
C ILE A 178 -4.93 4.37 7.12
N TYR A 179 -5.11 5.66 6.86
CA TYR A 179 -6.37 6.33 7.16
C TYR A 179 -7.51 5.88 6.25
N SER A 180 -7.29 5.67 4.95
CA SER A 180 -8.35 5.16 4.06
C SER A 180 -8.86 3.79 4.50
N GLU A 181 -7.94 2.88 4.86
CA GLU A 181 -8.29 1.54 5.36
C GLU A 181 -9.02 1.62 6.71
N ASN A 182 -8.62 2.54 7.59
CA ASN A 182 -9.28 2.74 8.87
C ASN A 182 -10.62 3.48 8.75
N THR A 183 -10.86 4.27 7.70
CA THR A 183 -12.17 4.90 7.45
C THR A 183 -13.21 3.93 6.87
N ASP A 184 -12.76 2.82 6.29
CA ASP A 184 -13.64 1.69 5.93
C ASP A 184 -14.12 0.91 7.18
N VAL A 185 -13.53 1.16 8.35
CA VAL A 185 -14.21 0.91 9.64
C VAL A 185 -15.36 1.90 9.70
N SER A 186 -16.52 1.42 9.24
CA SER A 186 -17.56 2.26 8.68
C SER A 186 -17.94 3.42 9.60
N LEU A 187 -18.22 4.56 8.98
CA LEU A 187 -18.80 5.72 9.63
C LEU A 187 -20.02 5.34 10.51
N ASP A 188 -20.73 4.27 10.13
CA ASP A 188 -21.80 3.67 10.93
C ASP A 188 -21.31 3.04 12.24
N GLN A 189 -20.18 2.33 12.26
CA GLN A 189 -19.60 1.80 13.50
C GLN A 189 -19.19 2.91 14.46
N HIS A 190 -18.58 3.99 13.95
CA HIS A 190 -18.27 5.17 14.75
C HIS A 190 -19.55 5.87 15.27
N LEU A 191 -20.58 6.02 14.44
CA LEU A 191 -21.88 6.55 14.86
C LEU A 191 -22.56 5.65 15.90
N GLU A 192 -22.43 4.32 15.78
CA GLU A 192 -23.01 3.37 16.72
C GLU A 192 -22.29 3.41 18.08
N GLN A 193 -20.96 3.53 18.08
CA GLN A 193 -20.18 3.77 19.30
C GLN A 193 -20.54 5.10 19.97
N LEU A 194 -20.74 6.16 19.18
CA LEU A 194 -21.21 7.46 19.69
C LEU A 194 -22.62 7.36 20.29
N LYS A 195 -23.57 6.70 19.60
CA LYS A 195 -24.92 6.43 20.13
C LYS A 195 -24.86 5.67 21.45
N LYS A 196 -24.07 4.60 21.54
CA LYS A 196 -23.88 3.82 22.78
C LYS A 196 -23.30 4.67 23.90
N THR A 197 -22.36 5.56 23.60
CA THR A 197 -21.72 6.45 24.58
C THR A 197 -22.67 7.53 25.08
N VAL A 198 -23.38 8.21 24.19
CA VAL A 198 -24.41 9.21 24.55
C VAL A 198 -25.53 8.56 25.37
N PHE A 199 -25.99 7.38 24.96
CA PHE A 199 -26.98 6.61 25.71
C PHE A 199 -26.48 6.28 27.12
N ARG A 200 -25.23 5.83 27.27
CA ARG A 200 -24.60 5.55 28.57
C ARG A 200 -24.50 6.79 29.46
N ILE A 201 -24.17 7.95 28.88
CA ILE A 201 -24.11 9.22 29.61
C ILE A 201 -25.53 9.64 30.07
N ALA A 202 -26.52 9.55 29.19
CA ALA A 202 -27.91 9.86 29.52
C ALA A 202 -28.50 8.95 30.61
N SER A 203 -28.19 7.65 30.55
CA SER A 203 -28.63 6.66 31.55
C SER A 203 -27.89 6.80 32.90
N LYS A 204 -26.61 7.20 32.89
CA LYS A 204 -25.91 7.60 34.13
C LYS A 204 -26.54 8.85 34.75
N ASN A 205 -26.88 9.87 33.97
CA ASN A 205 -27.45 11.11 34.50
C ASN A 205 -28.88 10.95 35.06
N THR A 206 -29.68 10.05 34.49
CA THR A 206 -31.02 9.70 35.03
C THR A 206 -30.95 8.90 36.32
N SER A 207 -29.93 8.06 36.51
CA SER A 207 -29.69 7.36 37.78
C SER A 207 -29.22 8.27 38.93
N VAL A 208 -28.62 9.43 38.60
CA VAL A 208 -28.18 10.44 39.58
C VAL A 208 -29.34 11.37 40.00
N SER A 209 -30.30 11.66 39.11
CA SER A 209 -31.46 12.49 39.46
C SER A 209 -32.52 11.73 40.29
N SER A 210 -32.69 10.42 40.08
CA SER A 210 -33.69 9.62 40.82
C SER A 210 -33.29 9.35 42.28
N LYS A 211 -31.98 9.26 42.60
CA LYS A 211 -31.50 9.12 43.99
C LYS A 211 -31.63 10.40 44.82
N ARG A 212 -31.69 11.58 44.20
CA ARG A 212 -31.91 12.86 44.91
C ARG A 212 -33.38 13.23 45.08
N LEU A 213 -34.31 12.66 44.30
CA LEU A 213 -35.74 12.90 44.48
C LEU A 213 -36.40 11.98 45.51
N SER A 214 -35.94 10.73 45.70
CA SER A 214 -36.58 9.81 46.65
C SER A 214 -36.36 10.20 48.13
N THR A 215 -35.27 10.89 48.45
CA THR A 215 -34.96 11.30 49.83
C THR A 215 -35.71 12.57 50.25
N LYS A 216 -36.05 13.49 49.33
CA LYS A 216 -36.81 14.72 49.65
C LYS A 216 -38.33 14.54 49.64
N LEU A 217 -38.87 13.63 48.84
CA LEU A 217 -40.31 13.32 48.84
C LEU A 217 -40.74 12.52 50.09
N CYS A 218 -39.87 11.63 50.58
CA CYS A 218 -40.17 10.83 51.77
C CYS A 218 -40.17 11.65 53.09
N SER A 219 -39.39 12.74 53.15
CA SER A 219 -39.40 13.65 54.31
C SER A 219 -40.62 14.59 54.33
N SER A 220 -41.08 15.06 53.17
CA SER A 220 -42.29 15.91 53.11
C SER A 220 -43.58 15.15 53.36
N ALA A 221 -43.70 13.90 52.90
CA ALA A 221 -44.89 13.08 53.14
C ALA A 221 -45.09 12.72 54.63
N LYS A 222 -44.00 12.54 55.39
CA LYS A 222 -44.06 12.31 56.85
C LYS A 222 -44.46 13.55 57.66
N SER A 223 -44.12 14.75 57.18
CA SER A 223 -44.52 16.01 57.82
C SER A 223 -46.02 16.27 57.67
N ILE A 224 -46.55 16.06 56.45
CA ILE A 224 -47.97 16.31 56.14
C ILE A 224 -48.90 15.32 56.87
N TRP A 225 -48.49 14.06 57.04
CA TRP A 225 -49.26 13.06 57.81
C TRP A 225 -49.27 13.31 59.33
N ARG A 226 -48.25 14.01 59.88
CA ARG A 226 -48.22 14.39 61.31
C ARG A 226 -49.13 15.56 61.60
N THR A 227 -49.26 16.53 60.68
CA THR A 227 -50.16 17.69 60.85
C THR A 227 -51.63 17.27 60.75
N TYR A 228 -51.98 16.33 59.87
CA TYR A 228 -53.38 15.87 59.71
C TYR A 228 -53.91 15.02 60.86
N ARG A 229 -53.07 14.37 61.68
CA ARG A 229 -53.50 13.66 62.90
C ARG A 229 -53.64 14.58 64.13
N GLY A 230 -53.12 15.82 64.09
CA GLY A 230 -53.20 16.76 65.22
C GLY A 230 -54.51 17.56 65.28
N THR A 231 -55.20 17.74 64.14
CA THR A 231 -56.38 18.62 64.05
C THR A 231 -57.72 17.88 64.22
N VAL A 232 -57.72 16.54 64.25
CA VAL A 232 -58.94 15.72 64.42
C VAL A 232 -59.16 15.30 65.89
N TRP A 233 -58.35 15.80 66.83
CA TRP A 233 -58.48 15.55 68.28
C TRP A 233 -58.62 16.85 69.09
N ASN A 234 -59.32 17.85 68.53
CA ASN A 234 -59.77 19.04 69.28
C ASN A 234 -61.12 19.55 68.77
N SER A 235 -62.04 18.62 68.53
CA SER A 235 -63.47 18.88 68.40
C SER A 235 -64.22 17.85 69.23
N ARG A 236 -64.24 18.10 70.53
CA ARG A 236 -65.21 17.63 71.51
C ARG A 236 -65.57 18.80 72.39
#